data_AF-A0A6F8UUS7-F1
#
_entry.id   AF-A0A6F8UUS7-F1
#
_cell.length_a   1.000
_cell.length_b   1.000
_cell.length_c   1.000
_cell.angle_alpha   90.00
_cell.angle_beta   90.00
_cell.angle_gamma   90.00
#
_symmetry.space_group_name_H-M   'P 1'
#
loop_
_entity.id
_entity.type
_entity.pdbx_description
1 polymer ?
#
loop_
_entity_poly.entity_id
_entity_poly.type
_entity_poly.pdbx_seq_one_letter_code
_entity_poly.pdbx_strand_id
1 'polypeptide(L)'
;MMQIARGLAAAPGNTPAIPNPPPEAPPLTPSEVPPAPPVEAPPDEEPQGIPTEPPPELPPNAPPEAPPATPIDLPPGRDPRQPQE
;
A
#
# COMPACT_ATOMS: atom_id res chain seq x y z
N MET A 1 -25.56 52.28 -2.74
CA MET A 1 -26.80 52.73 -3.42
C MET A 1 -26.94 51.94 -4.72
N MET A 2 -28.13 51.42 -4.98
CA MET A 2 -28.57 50.82 -6.26
C MET A 2 -28.55 51.88 -7.37
N GLN A 3 -28.13 51.55 -8.60
CA GLN A 3 -28.59 52.20 -9.84
C GLN A 3 -28.74 51.18 -10.99
N ILE A 4 -29.88 50.51 -10.89
CA ILE A 4 -30.83 50.00 -11.88
C ILE A 4 -30.59 50.39 -13.37
N ALA A 5 -30.57 49.35 -14.20
CA ALA A 5 -31.09 49.22 -15.57
C ALA A 5 -30.84 50.32 -16.62
N ARG A 6 -30.04 49.96 -17.63
CA ARG A 6 -30.23 50.44 -19.01
C ARG A 6 -29.83 49.35 -20.01
N GLY A 7 -30.58 48.25 -19.97
CA GLY A 7 -30.51 47.20 -20.98
C GLY A 7 -31.87 47.05 -21.67
N LEU A 8 -31.89 47.43 -22.95
CA LEU A 8 -32.91 47.12 -23.97
C LEU A 8 -34.31 47.75 -23.80
N ALA A 9 -34.49 48.88 -24.50
CA ALA A 9 -35.80 49.38 -24.90
C ALA A 9 -36.57 48.30 -25.68
N ALA A 10 -37.84 48.13 -25.34
CA ALA A 10 -38.71 47.17 -25.96
C ALA A 10 -39.47 47.82 -27.14
N ALA A 11 -39.44 47.16 -28.30
CA ALA A 11 -40.04 47.57 -29.58
C ALA A 11 -41.53 47.10 -29.67
N PRO A 12 -42.40 47.76 -30.48
CA PRO A 12 -43.80 47.37 -30.57
C PRO A 12 -43.93 45.89 -30.96
N GLY A 13 -44.51 45.10 -30.06
CA GLY A 13 -44.17 43.68 -29.87
C GLY A 13 -43.77 43.31 -28.43
N ASN A 14 -43.90 44.28 -27.49
CA ASN A 14 -43.67 44.23 -26.04
C ASN A 14 -44.43 43.14 -25.23
N THR A 15 -44.66 41.95 -25.77
CA THR A 15 -44.92 40.79 -24.90
C THR A 15 -43.60 40.42 -24.24
N PRO A 16 -43.49 40.43 -22.89
CA PRO A 16 -42.35 39.84 -22.22
C PRO A 16 -42.17 38.41 -22.74
N ALA A 17 -40.95 38.06 -23.16
CA ALA A 17 -40.66 36.68 -23.51
C ALA A 17 -40.99 35.81 -22.29
N ILE A 18 -41.93 34.88 -22.44
CA ILE A 18 -42.21 33.91 -21.39
C ILE A 18 -40.94 33.06 -21.26
N PRO A 19 -40.30 33.01 -20.07
CA PRO A 19 -39.13 32.16 -19.88
C PRO A 19 -39.54 30.71 -20.10
N ASN A 20 -38.64 29.92 -20.69
CA ASN A 20 -38.88 28.48 -20.85
C ASN A 20 -39.21 27.86 -19.48
N PRO A 21 -40.17 26.92 -19.41
CA PRO A 21 -40.47 26.22 -18.18
C PRO A 21 -39.22 25.46 -17.69
N PRO A 22 -39.10 25.24 -16.37
CA PRO A 22 -38.01 24.44 -15.84
C PRO A 22 -38.08 23.00 -16.39
N PRO A 23 -36.95 22.29 -16.49
CA PRO A 23 -36.94 20.88 -16.85
C PRO A 23 -37.85 20.06 -15.91
N GLU A 24 -38.51 19.05 -16.48
CA GLU A 24 -39.31 18.11 -15.69
C GLU A 24 -38.43 17.34 -14.70
N ALA A 25 -39.00 17.01 -13.54
CA ALA A 25 -38.30 16.18 -12.56
C ALA A 25 -38.06 14.77 -13.13
N PRO A 26 -36.94 14.12 -12.77
CA PRO A 26 -36.71 12.74 -13.15
C PRO A 26 -37.82 11.83 -12.59
N PRO A 27 -38.12 10.70 -13.26
CA PRO A 27 -39.12 9.76 -12.78
C PRO A 27 -38.77 9.25 -11.37
N LEU A 28 -39.79 9.10 -10.52
CA LEU A 28 -39.62 8.60 -9.14
C LEU A 28 -39.30 7.11 -9.08
N THR A 29 -39.50 6.40 -10.20
CA THR A 29 -39.18 4.98 -10.31
C THR A 29 -37.75 4.83 -10.81
N PRO A 30 -36.90 4.06 -10.11
CA PRO A 30 -35.60 3.66 -10.63
C PRO A 30 -35.77 3.04 -12.02
N SER A 31 -34.92 3.42 -12.96
CA SER A 31 -34.85 2.73 -14.25
C SER A 31 -34.39 1.29 -14.04
N GLU A 32 -34.88 0.36 -14.86
CA GLU A 32 -34.42 -1.02 -14.81
C GLU A 32 -32.92 -1.07 -15.15
N VAL A 33 -32.13 -1.58 -14.20
CA VAL A 33 -30.73 -1.90 -14.45
C VAL A 33 -30.66 -3.28 -15.09
N PRO A 34 -29.87 -3.45 -16.18
CA PRO A 34 -29.69 -4.77 -16.76
C PRO A 34 -29.08 -5.73 -15.73
N PRO A 35 -29.43 -7.03 -15.79
CA PRO A 35 -28.84 -8.03 -14.91
C PRO A 35 -27.31 -8.01 -14.99
N ALA A 36 -26.66 -8.24 -13.86
CA ALA A 36 -25.21 -8.37 -13.82
C ALA A 36 -24.74 -9.56 -14.69
N PRO A 37 -23.56 -9.46 -15.32
CA PRO A 37 -22.98 -10.57 -16.06
C PRO A 37 -22.69 -11.77 -15.14
N PRO A 38 -22.61 -13.00 -15.68
CA PRO A 38 -22.22 -14.18 -14.91
C PRO A 38 -20.86 -14.00 -14.23
N VAL A 39 -20.72 -14.54 -13.03
CA VAL A 39 -19.44 -14.58 -12.33
C VAL A 39 -18.61 -15.73 -12.91
N GLU A 40 -17.36 -15.44 -13.28
CA GLU A 40 -16.42 -16.46 -13.73
C GLU A 40 -15.99 -17.32 -12.53
N ALA A 41 -16.02 -18.65 -12.70
CA ALA A 41 -15.58 -19.55 -11.64
C ALA A 41 -14.05 -19.40 -11.45
N PRO A 42 -13.55 -19.45 -10.20
CA PRO A 42 -12.11 -19.55 -9.99
C PRO A 42 -11.58 -20.82 -10.67
N PRO A 43 -10.31 -20.81 -11.12
CA PRO A 43 -9.69 -22.00 -11.69
C PRO A 43 -9.72 -23.17 -10.68
N ASP A 44 -9.98 -24.38 -11.18
CA ASP A 44 -10.01 -25.62 -10.37
C ASP A 44 -8.64 -26.02 -9.81
N GLU A 45 -7.55 -25.44 -10.33
CA GLU A 45 -6.21 -25.77 -9.88
C GLU A 45 -5.91 -25.10 -8.53
N GLU A 46 -5.48 -25.93 -7.56
CA GLU A 46 -4.95 -25.41 -6.30
C GLU A 46 -3.74 -24.52 -6.59
N PRO A 47 -3.60 -23.38 -5.90
CA PRO A 47 -2.40 -22.57 -5.98
C PRO A 47 -1.19 -23.46 -5.72
N GLN A 48 -0.16 -23.36 -6.56
CA GLN A 48 1.11 -24.04 -6.30
C GLN A 48 1.55 -23.67 -4.87
N GLY A 49 1.43 -24.66 -3.97
CA GLY A 49 1.61 -24.45 -2.54
C GLY A 49 3.04 -24.03 -2.21
N ILE A 50 3.22 -23.41 -1.04
CA ILE A 50 4.57 -23.34 -0.45
C ILE A 50 5.05 -24.77 -0.16
N PRO A 51 6.35 -25.07 -0.32
CA PRO A 51 6.90 -26.35 0.12
C PRO A 51 6.46 -26.64 1.55
N THR A 52 5.87 -27.83 1.77
CA THR A 52 5.42 -28.26 3.11
C THR A 52 6.59 -28.65 4.01
N GLU A 53 7.75 -28.90 3.41
CA GLU A 53 8.96 -29.26 4.15
C GLU A 53 9.69 -28.01 4.67
N PRO A 54 10.19 -28.06 5.92
CA PRO A 54 11.03 -27.00 6.45
C PRO A 54 12.33 -26.87 5.63
N PRO A 55 12.95 -25.68 5.59
CA PRO A 55 14.24 -25.52 4.93
C PRO A 55 15.32 -26.34 5.64
N PRO A 56 16.38 -26.77 4.92
CA PRO A 56 17.52 -27.45 5.53
C PRO A 56 18.17 -26.62 6.65
N GLU A 57 18.64 -27.29 7.70
CA GLU A 57 19.38 -26.61 8.77
C GLU A 57 20.70 -26.05 8.25
N LEU A 58 21.00 -24.81 8.66
CA LEU A 58 22.28 -24.18 8.38
C LEU A 58 23.38 -24.85 9.22
N PRO A 59 24.60 -24.97 8.69
CA PRO A 59 25.74 -25.40 9.50
C PRO A 59 25.95 -24.44 10.68
N PRO A 60 26.53 -24.92 11.80
CA PRO A 60 26.82 -24.07 12.94
C PRO A 60 27.77 -22.92 12.55
N ASN A 61 27.40 -21.69 12.92
CA ASN A 61 28.23 -20.49 12.75
C ASN A 61 29.41 -20.43 13.74
N ALA A 62 29.81 -21.56 14.32
CA ALA A 62 30.94 -21.59 15.24
C ALA A 62 32.24 -21.48 14.42
N PRO A 63 33.13 -20.53 14.75
CA PRO A 63 34.47 -20.56 14.19
C PRO A 63 35.14 -21.89 14.56
N PRO A 64 36.06 -22.41 13.73
CA PRO A 64 36.83 -23.59 14.08
C PRO A 64 37.47 -23.42 15.45
N GLU A 65 37.44 -24.46 16.29
CA GLU A 65 38.16 -24.42 17.56
C GLU A 65 39.64 -24.17 17.27
N ALA A 66 40.17 -23.10 17.88
CA ALA A 66 41.59 -22.81 17.80
C ALA A 66 42.37 -23.98 18.45
N PRO A 67 43.55 -24.33 17.92
CA PRO A 67 44.39 -25.31 18.58
C PRO A 67 44.69 -24.85 20.01
N PRO A 68 44.85 -25.78 20.98
CA PRO A 68 45.25 -25.41 22.32
C PRO A 68 46.54 -24.58 22.25
N ALA A 69 46.59 -23.49 23.03
CA ALA A 69 47.76 -22.64 23.09
C ALA A 69 48.99 -23.50 23.36
N THR A 70 49.92 -23.53 22.40
CA THR A 70 51.20 -24.20 22.64
C THR A 70 51.95 -23.42 23.71
N PRO A 71 52.63 -24.08 24.67
CA PRO A 71 53.34 -23.40 25.77
C PRO A 71 54.39 -22.36 25.33
N ILE A 72 54.75 -22.35 24.05
CA ILE A 72 55.73 -21.44 23.44
C ILE A 72 55.16 -20.02 23.21
N ASP A 73 53.85 -19.81 23.37
CA ASP A 73 53.23 -18.47 23.22
C ASP A 73 53.47 -17.55 24.44
N LEU A 74 54.07 -18.07 25.52
CA LEU A 74 54.58 -17.23 26.61
C LEU A 74 55.98 -16.74 26.22
N PRO A 75 56.25 -15.41 26.30
CA PRO A 75 57.59 -14.91 26.04
C PRO A 75 58.59 -15.61 26.96
N PRO A 76 59.73 -16.11 26.44
CA PRO A 76 60.73 -16.76 27.26
C PRO A 76 61.20 -15.81 28.36
N GLY A 77 61.06 -16.21 29.63
CA GLY A 77 61.74 -15.53 30.74
C GLY A 77 60.94 -14.46 31.48
N ARG A 78 59.67 -14.72 31.84
CA ARG A 78 59.19 -14.14 33.11
C ARG A 78 59.74 -15.00 34.24
N ASP A 79 60.93 -14.63 34.71
CA ASP A 79 61.51 -15.18 35.94
C ASP A 79 60.45 -15.12 37.06
N PRO A 80 60.30 -16.18 37.89
CA PRO A 80 59.43 -16.10 39.06
C PRO A 80 59.82 -14.87 39.87
N ARG A 81 58.86 -13.96 40.14
CA ARG A 81 59.14 -12.83 41.03
C ARG A 81 59.61 -13.41 42.36
N GLN A 82 60.83 -13.05 42.77
CA GLN A 82 61.35 -13.42 44.07
C GLN A 82 60.45 -12.82 45.16
N PRO A 83 60.22 -13.53 46.28
CA PRO A 83 59.53 -12.95 47.42
C PRO A 83 60.25 -11.68 47.86
N GLN A 84 59.50 -10.60 48.07
CA GLN A 84 60.04 -9.45 48.78
C GLN A 84 59.99 -9.80 50.26
N GLU A 85 61.16 -10.06 50.84
CA GLU A 85 61.37 -10.13 52.30
C GLU A 85 61.34 -8.72 52.90
#